data_AF-A0AAD9DFQ0-F1
#
_entry.id   AF-A0AAD9DFQ0-F1
#
_cell.length_a   1.000
_cell.length_b   1.000
_cell.length_c   1.000
_cell.angle_alpha   90.00
_cell.angle_beta   90.00
_cell.angle_gamma   90.00
#
_symmetry.space_group_name_H-M   'P 1'
#
loop_
_entity.id
_entity.type
_entity.pdbx_description
1 polymer ?
#
loop_
_entity_poly.entity_id
_entity_poly.type
_entity_poly.pdbx_seq_one_letter_code
_entity_poly.pdbx_strand_id
1 'polypeptide(L)'
;MMASIHGGLLAVLLATLTPTLAWVPTHSHNIMHPSSTDASFKTTQLTAEQGDDDTSEAKYSGYNVLGTELSCCCSNVRETGIGTGFYRNGFCSTGDNDVGRHTVCVQVTEEFLSFSKSVGNDLSTPMPEYLFPGLKEGDRWCLCAQRWAQAYNAGKAPKLFLQSTHEKTLDFIPFDVMKIFAIDAEESASVINKLDLQRSQLNEILKKDVTDNDEAFQ
;
A
#
# COMPACT_ATOMS: atom_id res chain seq x y z
N MET A 1 57.01 12.63 -15.73
CA MET A 1 57.44 11.41 -15.02
C MET A 1 56.37 10.36 -15.23
N MET A 2 56.67 9.36 -16.07
CA MET A 2 55.82 8.21 -16.32
C MET A 2 56.05 7.16 -15.23
N ALA A 3 55.01 6.46 -14.81
CA ALA A 3 55.14 5.20 -14.08
C ALA A 3 54.07 4.22 -14.56
N SER A 4 54.50 3.31 -15.43
CA SER A 4 53.85 2.07 -15.82
C SER A 4 54.26 0.94 -14.88
N ILE A 5 53.33 0.09 -14.45
CA ILE A 5 53.57 -1.28 -13.95
C ILE A 5 52.26 -2.06 -14.25
N HIS A 6 52.12 -2.80 -15.36
CA HIS A 6 52.49 -4.19 -15.68
C HIS A 6 52.04 -5.29 -14.68
N GLY A 7 51.27 -6.25 -15.22
CA GLY A 7 51.09 -7.63 -14.71
C GLY A 7 49.76 -7.87 -14.00
N GLY A 8 48.92 -8.84 -14.35
CA GLY A 8 49.12 -9.98 -15.23
C GLY A 8 47.80 -10.64 -15.63
N LEU A 9 47.85 -11.25 -16.80
CA LEU A 9 46.87 -12.09 -17.44
C LEU A 9 46.92 -13.49 -16.79
N LEU A 10 45.77 -14.06 -16.41
CA LEU A 10 45.62 -15.52 -16.42
C LEU A 10 44.19 -15.86 -16.86
N ALA A 11 44.11 -16.48 -18.02
CA ALA A 11 42.91 -17.06 -18.59
C ALA A 11 42.80 -18.55 -18.19
N VAL A 12 41.75 -19.19 -18.71
CA VAL A 12 41.50 -20.65 -18.81
C VAL A 12 40.88 -21.23 -17.50
N LEU A 13 39.73 -21.92 -17.47
CA LEU A 13 39.12 -22.92 -18.35
C LEU A 13 37.58 -22.87 -18.36
N LEU A 14 37.01 -23.19 -19.52
CA LEU A 14 35.66 -23.73 -19.69
C LEU A 14 35.50 -25.09 -19.00
N ALA A 15 34.33 -25.35 -18.42
CA ALA A 15 33.68 -26.66 -18.46
C ALA A 15 32.17 -26.50 -18.22
N THR A 16 31.42 -26.62 -19.31
CA THR A 16 30.00 -26.99 -19.36
C THR A 16 29.75 -28.30 -18.63
N LEU A 17 28.58 -28.51 -18.01
CA LEU A 17 27.82 -29.76 -18.02
C LEU A 17 26.45 -29.56 -17.32
N THR A 18 25.39 -29.66 -18.10
CA THR A 18 24.01 -29.87 -17.67
C THR A 18 23.80 -31.32 -17.21
N PRO A 19 22.72 -31.59 -16.48
CA PRO A 19 22.02 -32.85 -16.69
C PRO A 19 20.52 -32.63 -16.87
N THR A 20 20.05 -32.86 -18.09
CA THR A 20 18.68 -33.25 -18.42
C THR A 20 18.60 -34.77 -18.43
N LEU A 21 17.76 -35.39 -17.61
CA LEU A 21 17.17 -36.74 -17.81
C LEU A 21 15.79 -36.73 -17.14
N ALA A 22 14.68 -36.65 -17.89
CA ALA A 22 14.04 -37.71 -18.68
C ALA A 22 13.17 -38.67 -17.83
N TRP A 23 11.88 -38.30 -17.77
CA TRP A 23 10.65 -39.09 -17.86
C TRP A 23 10.73 -40.59 -18.18
N VAL A 24 9.92 -41.43 -17.49
CA VAL A 24 9.23 -42.63 -18.01
C VAL A 24 7.88 -42.86 -17.25
N PRO A 25 6.83 -43.42 -17.89
CA PRO A 25 5.42 -43.36 -17.45
C PRO A 25 4.80 -44.73 -17.06
N THR A 26 3.57 -44.70 -16.54
CA THR A 26 2.56 -45.79 -16.66
C THR A 26 1.16 -45.16 -16.73
N HIS A 27 0.53 -45.07 -17.91
CA HIS A 27 -0.64 -45.87 -18.34
C HIS A 27 -1.58 -46.29 -17.20
N SER A 28 -2.90 -46.03 -17.23
CA SER A 28 -3.84 -46.62 -18.20
C SER A 28 -5.20 -45.90 -18.23
N HIS A 29 -5.80 -45.97 -19.41
CA HIS A 29 -7.12 -45.53 -19.89
C HIS A 29 -8.34 -45.70 -18.97
N ASN A 30 -9.35 -44.81 -19.08
CA ASN A 30 -10.42 -45.04 -20.05
C ASN A 30 -11.36 -43.83 -20.29
N ILE A 31 -11.88 -43.84 -21.52
CA ILE A 31 -12.71 -42.88 -22.23
C ILE A 31 -14.18 -43.04 -21.84
N MET A 32 -14.94 -41.94 -21.75
CA MET A 32 -16.30 -41.84 -22.34
C MET A 32 -16.88 -40.41 -22.22
N HIS A 33 -17.01 -39.75 -23.38
CA HIS A 33 -18.11 -38.82 -23.65
C HIS A 33 -19.33 -39.65 -24.10
N PRO A 34 -20.58 -39.20 -23.84
CA PRO A 34 -21.23 -38.35 -24.83
C PRO A 34 -22.15 -37.26 -24.28
N SER A 35 -22.41 -36.32 -25.19
CA SER A 35 -23.48 -35.31 -25.24
C SER A 35 -24.86 -35.77 -24.77
N SER A 36 -25.64 -34.86 -24.17
CA SER A 36 -26.78 -34.18 -24.83
C SER A 36 -27.82 -33.64 -23.83
N THR A 37 -28.26 -32.41 -24.11
CA THR A 37 -29.65 -31.89 -24.00
C THR A 37 -30.35 -31.77 -22.65
N ASP A 38 -30.69 -30.51 -22.35
CA ASP A 38 -31.94 -29.98 -21.77
C ASP A 38 -32.64 -30.75 -20.64
N ALA A 39 -32.65 -30.13 -19.46
CA ALA A 39 -33.82 -30.19 -18.58
C ALA A 39 -33.87 -29.00 -17.61
N SER A 40 -34.76 -28.06 -17.94
CA SER A 40 -35.73 -27.45 -17.03
C SER A 40 -35.22 -26.71 -15.78
N PHE A 41 -35.13 -25.39 -15.97
CA PHE A 41 -35.18 -24.35 -14.96
C PHE A 41 -36.39 -24.53 -14.01
N LYS A 42 -36.14 -24.87 -12.74
CA LYS A 42 -37.12 -24.68 -11.66
C LYS A 42 -36.65 -23.54 -10.76
N THR A 43 -37.24 -22.37 -11.03
CA THR A 43 -37.36 -21.25 -10.10
C THR A 43 -37.86 -21.76 -8.75
N THR A 44 -36.98 -21.75 -7.75
CA THR A 44 -37.42 -21.68 -6.35
C THR A 44 -37.02 -20.31 -5.87
N GLN A 45 -38.03 -19.50 -5.56
CA GLN A 45 -37.88 -18.20 -4.93
C GLN A 45 -37.09 -18.39 -3.62
N LEU A 46 -35.85 -17.90 -3.59
CA LEU A 46 -35.25 -17.43 -2.35
C LEU A 46 -35.66 -15.97 -2.22
N THR A 47 -36.56 -15.74 -1.26
CA THR A 47 -36.85 -14.42 -0.71
C THR A 47 -35.54 -13.74 -0.35
N ALA A 48 -35.26 -12.61 -0.99
CA ALA A 48 -34.26 -11.69 -0.54
C ALA A 48 -34.69 -11.22 0.86
N GLU A 49 -34.06 -11.75 1.90
CA GLU A 49 -33.98 -11.03 3.16
C GLU A 49 -33.05 -9.86 2.90
N GLN A 50 -33.65 -8.70 2.67
CA GLN A 50 -32.99 -7.41 2.76
C GLN A 50 -32.53 -7.22 4.20
N GLY A 51 -31.31 -7.69 4.46
CA GLY A 51 -30.47 -7.12 5.50
C GLY A 51 -29.80 -5.90 4.91
N ASP A 52 -30.23 -4.72 5.35
CA ASP A 52 -29.44 -3.50 5.27
C ASP A 52 -28.16 -3.72 6.11
N ASP A 53 -27.13 -4.32 5.51
CA ASP A 53 -25.78 -4.37 6.08
C ASP A 53 -24.91 -3.30 5.43
N ASP A 54 -25.19 -2.07 5.82
CA ASP A 54 -24.34 -0.89 5.62
C ASP A 54 -23.10 -0.97 6.55
N THR A 55 -22.24 -1.99 6.37
CA THR A 55 -20.97 -2.07 7.10
C THR A 55 -19.76 -2.48 6.25
N SER A 56 -19.85 -2.38 4.92
CA SER A 56 -18.69 -2.65 4.05
C SER A 56 -17.56 -1.60 4.16
N GLU A 57 -17.83 -0.43 4.73
CA GLU A 57 -16.84 0.64 4.97
C GLU A 57 -16.00 0.42 6.24
N ALA A 58 -16.49 -0.35 7.22
CA ALA A 58 -15.81 -0.54 8.51
C ALA A 58 -14.59 -1.48 8.46
N LYS A 59 -14.22 -2.01 7.28
CA LYS A 59 -13.29 -3.14 7.20
C LYS A 59 -11.82 -2.78 7.38
N TYR A 60 -11.43 -1.51 7.36
CA TYR A 60 -10.01 -1.11 7.44
C TYR A 60 -9.75 0.11 8.32
N SER A 61 -10.29 0.02 9.54
CA SER A 61 -10.07 0.95 10.64
C SER A 61 -8.59 1.28 10.83
N GLY A 62 -8.29 2.57 10.78
CA GLY A 62 -6.97 3.12 11.01
C GLY A 62 -7.05 4.63 10.95
N TYR A 63 -6.07 5.29 11.57
CA TYR A 63 -5.95 6.74 11.51
C TYR A 63 -4.84 7.11 10.54
N ASN A 64 -5.06 8.20 9.81
CA ASN A 64 -4.02 8.83 9.02
C ASN A 64 -3.09 9.67 9.91
N VAL A 65 -2.03 10.22 9.32
CA VAL A 65 -1.03 11.04 10.04
C VAL A 65 -1.58 12.36 10.59
N LEU A 66 -2.81 12.75 10.25
CA LEU A 66 -3.53 13.90 10.83
C LEU A 66 -4.36 13.52 12.06
N GLY A 67 -4.46 12.22 12.38
CA GLY A 67 -5.30 11.71 13.47
C GLY A 67 -6.78 11.57 13.09
N THR A 68 -7.14 11.66 11.81
CA THR A 68 -8.50 11.38 11.32
C THR A 68 -8.57 10.02 10.63
N GLU A 69 -9.76 9.61 10.20
CA GLU A 69 -9.97 8.35 9.49
C GLU A 69 -9.09 8.21 8.24
N LEU A 70 -8.52 7.02 8.06
CA LEU A 70 -7.65 6.72 6.93
C LEU A 70 -8.43 6.71 5.61
N SER A 71 -8.11 7.63 4.71
CA SER A 71 -8.71 7.69 3.38
C SER A 71 -8.16 6.59 2.46
N CYS A 72 -8.97 6.19 1.48
CA CYS A 72 -8.53 5.26 0.43
C CYS A 72 -7.32 5.85 -0.33
N CYS A 73 -6.30 5.03 -0.58
CA CYS A 73 -5.17 5.38 -1.43
C CYS A 73 -5.49 5.06 -2.90
N CYS A 74 -5.84 3.81 -3.20
CA CYS A 74 -6.26 3.37 -4.53
C CYS A 74 -6.92 1.98 -4.50
N SER A 75 -8.23 1.90 -4.68
CA SER A 75 -8.99 0.63 -4.71
C SER A 75 -8.85 -0.14 -6.02
N ASN A 76 -8.41 0.52 -7.10
CA ASN A 76 -8.25 -0.11 -8.41
C ASN A 76 -7.11 0.56 -9.18
N VAL A 77 -5.90 0.03 -9.03
CA VAL A 77 -4.70 0.58 -9.65
C VAL A 77 -4.81 0.40 -11.16
N ARG A 78 -4.92 1.52 -11.88
CA ARG A 78 -5.06 1.56 -13.35
C ARG A 78 -6.11 0.60 -13.90
N GLU A 79 -7.25 0.51 -13.22
CA GLU A 79 -8.38 -0.31 -13.68
C GLU A 79 -8.04 -1.81 -13.82
N THR A 80 -7.00 -2.29 -13.14
CA THR A 80 -6.57 -3.70 -13.17
C THR A 80 -7.44 -4.63 -12.33
N GLY A 81 -8.37 -4.08 -11.54
CA GLY A 81 -9.13 -4.81 -10.52
C GLY A 81 -8.34 -5.08 -9.23
N ILE A 82 -7.14 -4.50 -9.10
CA ILE A 82 -6.24 -4.73 -7.97
C ILE A 82 -6.17 -3.46 -7.11
N GLY A 83 -6.54 -3.57 -5.83
CA GLY A 83 -6.34 -2.51 -4.84
C GLY A 83 -4.91 -2.47 -4.32
N THR A 84 -4.42 -1.27 -3.96
CA THR A 84 -3.15 -1.14 -3.24
C THR A 84 -3.27 -1.59 -1.77
N GLY A 85 -2.22 -1.38 -0.98
CA GLY A 85 -2.17 -1.76 0.43
C GLY A 85 -1.68 -3.18 0.63
N PHE A 86 -1.12 -3.47 1.81
CA PHE A 86 -0.67 -4.81 2.17
C PHE A 86 -1.80 -5.84 2.06
N TYR A 87 -3.02 -5.46 2.47
CA TYR A 87 -4.23 -6.29 2.41
C TYR A 87 -4.97 -6.23 1.07
N ARG A 88 -4.45 -5.50 0.05
CA ARG A 88 -5.08 -5.32 -1.27
C ARG A 88 -6.49 -4.75 -1.24
N ASN A 89 -6.76 -3.93 -0.24
CA ASN A 89 -8.04 -3.29 0.04
C ASN A 89 -8.14 -1.83 -0.45
N GLY A 90 -7.04 -1.29 -0.97
CA GLY A 90 -6.94 0.09 -1.41
C GLY A 90 -6.50 1.09 -0.34
N PHE A 91 -6.33 0.67 0.92
CA PHE A 91 -5.90 1.52 2.04
C PHE A 91 -4.48 1.18 2.47
N CYS A 92 -3.75 2.17 2.97
CA CYS A 92 -2.41 1.94 3.55
C CYS A 92 -2.50 1.50 5.02
N SER A 93 -3.50 0.68 5.33
CA SER A 93 -3.66 0.07 6.65
C SER A 93 -2.61 -1.02 6.88
N THR A 94 -2.24 -1.19 8.14
CA THR A 94 -1.13 -2.07 8.54
C THR A 94 -1.47 -2.83 9.82
N GLY A 95 -0.80 -3.94 10.05
CA GLY A 95 -0.96 -4.79 11.23
C GLY A 95 0.31 -5.60 11.47
N ASP A 96 0.28 -6.52 12.43
CA ASP A 96 1.51 -7.21 12.89
C ASP A 96 2.20 -8.04 11.79
N ASN A 97 1.44 -8.51 10.80
CA ASN A 97 1.96 -9.28 9.66
C ASN A 97 2.64 -8.40 8.59
N ASP A 98 2.39 -7.09 8.59
CA ASP A 98 3.00 -6.15 7.66
C ASP A 98 4.33 -5.60 8.23
N VAL A 99 5.36 -6.45 8.19
CA VAL A 99 6.71 -6.10 8.65
C VAL A 99 7.29 -4.92 7.84
N GLY A 100 6.93 -4.82 6.56
CA GLY A 100 7.38 -3.76 5.67
C GLY A 100 6.75 -2.39 5.97
N ARG A 101 5.64 -2.36 6.71
CA ARG A 101 4.87 -1.15 7.03
C ARG A 101 4.52 -0.37 5.76
N HIS A 102 3.64 -0.96 4.94
CA HIS A 102 3.09 -0.35 3.73
C HIS A 102 2.08 0.76 4.08
N THR A 103 2.56 1.79 4.78
CA THR A 103 1.74 2.82 5.43
C THR A 103 1.75 4.16 4.70
N VAL A 104 2.60 4.33 3.67
CA VAL A 104 2.75 5.61 2.96
C VAL A 104 2.02 5.57 1.62
N CYS A 105 0.94 6.34 1.47
CA CYS A 105 0.28 6.48 0.17
C CYS A 105 1.07 7.46 -0.69
N VAL A 106 1.76 6.95 -1.71
CA VAL A 106 2.57 7.75 -2.63
C VAL A 106 1.90 7.88 -3.99
N GLN A 107 2.22 8.95 -4.72
CA GLN A 107 2.09 8.99 -6.18
C GLN A 107 3.46 8.73 -6.79
N VAL A 108 3.64 7.58 -7.45
CA VAL A 108 4.96 7.19 -7.96
C VAL A 108 5.34 8.02 -9.19
N THR A 109 6.64 8.29 -9.32
CA THR A 109 7.24 8.96 -10.48
C THR A 109 8.20 8.00 -11.18
N GLU A 110 8.51 8.23 -12.45
CA GLU A 110 9.48 7.41 -13.18
C GLU A 110 10.88 7.45 -12.52
N GLU A 111 11.26 8.61 -12.00
CA GLU A 111 12.51 8.79 -11.25
C GLU A 111 12.55 7.92 -9.98
N PHE A 112 11.46 7.91 -9.20
CA PHE A 112 11.36 7.06 -8.01
C PHE A 112 11.37 5.58 -8.38
N LEU A 113 10.64 5.16 -9.42
CA LEU A 113 10.58 3.76 -9.85
C LEU A 113 11.95 3.25 -10.28
N SER A 114 12.68 4.05 -11.08
CA SER A 114 14.05 3.75 -11.49
C SER A 114 14.99 3.63 -10.29
N PHE A 115 14.94 4.59 -9.35
CA PHE A 115 15.72 4.54 -8.12
C PHE A 115 15.38 3.29 -7.29
N SER A 116 14.09 3.05 -7.02
CA SER A 116 13.58 1.95 -6.20
C SER A 116 14.07 0.61 -6.75
N LYS A 117 13.99 0.42 -8.08
CA LYS A 117 14.52 -0.76 -8.75
C LYS A 117 16.03 -0.90 -8.58
N SER A 118 16.79 0.19 -8.72
CA SER A 118 18.26 0.18 -8.56
C SER A 118 18.73 -0.23 -7.14
N VAL A 119 17.89 -0.02 -6.12
CA VAL A 119 18.15 -0.41 -4.72
C VAL A 119 17.40 -1.68 -4.29
N GLY A 120 17.01 -2.50 -5.26
CA GLY A 120 16.45 -3.84 -5.04
C GLY A 120 14.98 -3.87 -4.64
N ASN A 121 14.21 -2.84 -4.99
CA ASN A 121 12.76 -2.80 -4.81
C ASN A 121 12.08 -2.48 -6.15
N ASP A 122 12.03 -3.47 -7.04
CA ASP A 122 11.40 -3.33 -8.35
C ASP A 122 9.87 -3.24 -8.20
N LEU A 123 9.33 -2.04 -8.36
CA LEU A 123 7.90 -1.77 -8.35
C LEU A 123 7.31 -1.64 -9.76
N SER A 124 8.09 -1.85 -10.81
CA SER A 124 7.66 -1.64 -12.20
C SER A 124 7.35 -2.95 -12.92
N THR A 125 8.06 -4.03 -12.59
CA THR A 125 7.78 -5.36 -13.16
C THR A 125 6.49 -5.95 -12.58
N PRO A 126 5.49 -6.32 -13.41
CA PRO A 126 4.29 -7.01 -12.94
C PRO A 126 4.61 -8.37 -12.30
N MET A 127 3.90 -8.71 -11.22
CA MET A 127 3.97 -10.03 -10.57
C MET A 127 2.54 -10.55 -10.28
N PRO A 128 1.88 -11.21 -11.24
CA PRO A 128 0.49 -11.66 -11.13
C PRO A 128 0.22 -12.56 -9.92
N GLU A 129 1.19 -13.40 -9.54
CA GLU A 129 1.11 -14.32 -8.40
C GLU A 129 0.97 -13.59 -7.04
N TYR A 130 1.35 -12.31 -6.97
CA TYR A 130 1.25 -11.46 -5.78
C TYR A 130 0.17 -10.38 -5.89
N LEU A 131 -0.72 -10.48 -6.88
CA LEU A 131 -1.69 -9.43 -7.22
C LEU A 131 -0.98 -8.08 -7.33
N PHE A 132 0.08 -8.02 -8.13
CA PHE A 132 0.87 -6.82 -8.33
C PHE A 132 0.95 -6.47 -9.83
N PRO A 133 0.34 -5.35 -10.26
CA PRO A 133 0.20 -5.04 -11.69
C PRO A 133 1.47 -4.47 -12.34
N GLY A 134 2.49 -4.13 -11.55
CA GLY A 134 3.61 -3.30 -11.99
C GLY A 134 3.17 -1.85 -12.15
N LEU A 135 3.82 -0.95 -11.40
CA LEU A 135 3.46 0.46 -11.32
C LEU A 135 4.06 1.26 -12.49
N LYS A 136 3.36 2.32 -12.85
CA LYS A 136 3.77 3.35 -13.79
C LYS A 136 3.67 4.72 -13.13
N GLU A 137 4.38 5.70 -13.69
CA GLU A 137 4.26 7.09 -13.26
C GLU A 137 2.79 7.53 -13.14
N GLY A 138 2.48 8.20 -12.03
CA GLY A 138 1.14 8.66 -11.69
C GLY A 138 0.33 7.68 -10.85
N ASP A 139 0.71 6.41 -10.77
CA ASP A 139 0.01 5.41 -9.94
C ASP A 139 0.09 5.76 -8.45
N ARG A 140 -1.00 5.52 -7.74
CA ARG A 140 -1.04 5.60 -6.28
C ARG A 140 -0.76 4.24 -5.68
N TRP A 141 0.15 4.18 -4.71
CA TRP A 141 0.53 2.92 -4.08
C TRP A 141 0.91 3.10 -2.61
N CYS A 142 0.58 2.11 -1.79
CA CYS A 142 1.05 2.03 -0.41
C CYS A 142 2.47 1.48 -0.36
N LEU A 143 3.43 2.38 -0.13
CA LEU A 143 4.86 2.09 -0.03
C LEU A 143 5.27 1.79 1.42
N CYS A 144 6.23 0.90 1.58
CA CYS A 144 6.91 0.68 2.86
C CYS A 144 7.50 2.00 3.39
N ALA A 145 7.24 2.36 4.64
CA ALA A 145 7.75 3.60 5.25
C ALA A 145 9.28 3.71 5.17
N GLN A 146 9.98 2.60 5.41
CA GLN A 146 11.44 2.53 5.29
C GLN A 146 11.94 2.76 3.86
N ARG A 147 11.21 2.29 2.84
CA ARG A 147 11.56 2.51 1.43
C ARG A 147 11.32 3.96 1.00
N TRP A 148 10.28 4.60 1.54
CA TRP A 148 10.09 6.04 1.34
C TRP A 148 11.23 6.84 1.98
N ALA A 149 11.61 6.54 3.23
CA ALA A 149 12.72 7.19 3.92
C ALA A 149 14.06 6.99 3.18
N GLN A 150 14.31 5.78 2.65
CA GLN A 150 15.47 5.50 1.80
C GLN A 150 15.49 6.41 0.55
N ALA A 151 14.35 6.56 -0.13
CA ALA A 151 14.23 7.43 -1.29
C ALA A 151 14.39 8.92 -0.93
N TYR A 152 13.88 9.35 0.22
CA TYR A 152 14.05 10.72 0.73
C TYR A 152 15.53 11.05 0.94
N ASN A 153 16.28 10.16 1.61
CA ASN A 153 17.72 10.33 1.84
C ASN A 153 18.54 10.36 0.53
N ALA A 154 18.03 9.75 -0.54
CA ALA A 154 18.63 9.78 -1.87
C ALA A 154 18.17 10.98 -2.73
N GLY A 155 17.25 11.82 -2.24
CA GLY A 155 16.65 12.92 -3.01
C GLY A 155 15.73 12.43 -4.14
N LYS A 156 15.14 11.23 -4.00
CA LYS A 156 14.27 10.55 -4.98
C LYS A 156 12.90 10.18 -4.40
N ALA A 157 12.53 10.74 -3.26
CA ALA A 157 11.24 10.45 -2.64
C ALA A 157 10.07 10.90 -3.54
N PRO A 158 9.07 10.03 -3.76
CA PRO A 158 7.85 10.41 -4.43
C PRO A 158 7.00 11.27 -3.49
N LYS A 159 6.13 12.10 -4.07
CA LYS A 159 5.13 12.83 -3.31
C LYS A 159 4.09 11.88 -2.69
N LEU A 160 3.42 12.32 -1.64
CA LEU A 160 2.48 11.51 -0.86
C LEU A 160 1.15 12.19 -0.58
N PHE A 161 0.19 11.44 -0.05
CA PHE A 161 -1.11 11.93 0.42
C PHE A 161 -1.21 11.76 1.94
N LEU A 162 -1.31 12.85 2.69
CA LEU A 162 -1.38 12.83 4.15
C LEU A 162 -2.64 12.11 4.64
N GLN A 163 -3.80 12.37 4.03
CA GLN A 163 -5.08 11.77 4.45
C GLN A 163 -5.16 10.26 4.19
N SER A 164 -4.35 9.74 3.25
CA SER A 164 -4.28 8.31 2.91
C SER A 164 -3.00 7.63 3.45
N THR A 165 -2.19 8.35 4.23
CA THR A 165 -0.96 7.83 4.86
C THR A 165 -1.23 7.53 6.32
N HIS A 166 -1.00 6.28 6.74
CA HIS A 166 -1.35 5.79 8.08
C HIS A 166 -0.42 6.37 9.16
N GLU A 167 -0.95 6.61 10.36
CA GLU A 167 -0.27 7.27 11.49
C GLU A 167 1.07 6.62 11.88
N LYS A 168 1.18 5.29 11.87
CA LYS A 168 2.43 4.55 12.11
C LYS A 168 3.59 4.92 11.16
N THR A 169 3.34 5.68 10.11
CA THR A 169 4.41 6.31 9.30
C THR A 169 5.24 7.29 10.13
N LEU A 170 4.65 7.91 11.15
CA LEU A 170 5.31 8.85 12.07
C LEU A 170 6.47 8.21 12.85
N ASP A 171 6.48 6.88 13.00
CA ASP A 171 7.60 6.14 13.60
C ASP A 171 8.88 6.21 12.74
N PHE A 172 8.75 6.54 11.45
CA PHE A 172 9.84 6.52 10.47
C PHE A 172 10.11 7.89 9.84
N ILE A 173 9.06 8.70 9.62
CA ILE A 173 9.14 9.95 8.86
C ILE A 173 8.46 11.06 9.68
N PRO A 174 9.18 12.14 10.02
CA PRO A 174 8.58 13.27 10.74
C PRO A 174 7.44 13.92 9.95
N PHE A 175 6.39 14.34 10.65
CA PHE A 175 5.22 14.97 10.05
C PHE A 175 5.58 16.21 9.19
N ASP A 176 6.52 17.04 9.66
CA ASP A 176 6.96 18.22 8.93
C ASP A 176 7.62 17.89 7.59
N VAL A 177 8.32 16.77 7.50
CA VAL A 177 8.88 16.27 6.24
C VAL A 177 7.75 15.84 5.30
N MET A 178 6.76 15.10 5.81
CA MET A 178 5.63 14.65 5.00
C MET A 178 4.83 15.81 4.41
N LYS A 179 4.62 16.90 5.18
CA LYS A 179 3.93 18.11 4.68
C LYS A 179 4.62 18.73 3.46
N ILE A 180 5.95 18.70 3.39
CA ILE A 180 6.70 19.26 2.24
C ILE A 180 6.42 18.47 0.95
N PHE A 181 6.15 17.17 1.08
CA PHE A 181 5.93 16.25 -0.03
C PHE A 181 4.44 15.99 -0.32
N ALA A 182 3.54 16.59 0.45
CA ALA A 182 2.11 16.35 0.35
C ALA A 182 1.52 16.92 -0.95
N ILE A 183 0.76 16.09 -1.67
CA ILE A 183 -0.07 16.53 -2.80
C ILE A 183 -1.36 17.15 -2.28
N ASP A 184 -1.94 16.58 -1.23
CA ASP A 184 -3.19 16.99 -0.59
C ASP A 184 -2.98 17.99 0.55
N ALA A 185 -1.99 18.88 0.41
CA ALA A 185 -1.58 19.79 1.49
C ALA A 185 -2.67 20.79 1.88
N GLU A 186 -3.40 21.33 0.90
CA GLU A 186 -4.46 22.32 1.13
C GLU A 186 -5.70 21.69 1.79
N GLU A 187 -6.10 20.51 1.30
CA GLU A 187 -7.19 19.72 1.88
C GLU A 187 -6.84 19.30 3.31
N SER A 188 -5.61 18.82 3.53
CA SER A 188 -5.12 18.44 4.85
C SER A 188 -5.02 19.61 5.81
N ALA A 189 -4.63 20.81 5.34
CA ALA A 189 -4.62 22.02 6.16
C ALA A 189 -6.04 22.40 6.64
N SER A 190 -7.04 22.22 5.78
CA SER A 190 -8.44 22.44 6.14
C SER A 190 -8.91 21.47 7.23
N VAL A 191 -8.50 20.19 7.15
CA VAL A 191 -8.76 19.19 8.19
C VAL A 191 -8.09 19.59 9.51
N ILE A 192 -6.81 19.98 9.49
CA ILE A 192 -6.07 20.40 10.69
C ILE A 192 -6.76 21.60 11.35
N ASN A 193 -7.10 22.64 10.57
CA ASN A 193 -7.77 23.84 11.10
C ASN A 193 -9.10 23.50 11.77
N LYS A 194 -9.85 22.55 11.21
CA LYS A 194 -11.11 22.07 11.81
C LYS A 194 -10.85 21.34 13.14
N LEU A 195 -9.84 20.48 13.20
CA LEU A 195 -9.47 19.78 14.43
C LEU A 195 -9.01 20.75 15.53
N ASP A 196 -8.22 21.77 15.17
CA ASP A 196 -7.76 22.80 16.11
C ASP A 196 -8.91 23.63 16.66
N LEU A 197 -9.90 23.96 15.82
CA LEU A 197 -11.11 24.63 16.25
C LEU A 197 -11.91 23.76 17.23
N GLN A 198 -12.11 22.49 16.90
CA GLN A 198 -12.82 21.54 17.78
C GLN A 198 -12.11 21.36 19.12
N ARG A 199 -10.77 21.23 19.10
CA ARG A 199 -9.96 21.15 20.32
C ARG A 199 -10.09 22.41 21.17
N SER A 200 -10.10 23.58 20.55
CA SER A 200 -10.27 24.86 21.25
C SER A 200 -11.65 24.96 21.90
N GLN A 201 -12.70 24.61 21.17
CA GLN A 201 -14.08 24.58 21.70
C GLN A 201 -14.23 23.61 22.87
N LEU A 202 -13.67 22.40 22.74
CA LEU A 202 -13.69 21.40 23.81
C LEU A 202 -12.98 21.91 25.07
N ASN A 203 -11.82 22.56 24.93
CA ASN A 203 -11.10 23.12 26.06
C ASN A 203 -11.89 24.22 26.78
N GLU A 204 -12.63 25.06 26.05
CA GLU A 204 -13.47 26.09 26.67
C GLU A 204 -14.66 25.48 27.42
N ILE A 205 -15.28 24.42 26.89
CA ILE A 205 -16.34 23.66 27.59
C ILE A 205 -15.78 23.06 28.89
N LEU A 206 -14.65 22.36 28.81
CA LEU A 206 -14.04 21.69 29.96
C LEU A 206 -13.63 22.69 31.06
N LYS A 207 -13.16 23.88 30.70
CA LYS A 207 -12.85 24.93 31.70
C LYS A 207 -14.10 25.40 32.43
N LYS A 208 -15.21 25.57 31.72
CA LYS A 208 -16.47 26.03 32.29
C LYS A 208 -17.05 25.01 33.28
N ASP A 209 -16.98 23.72 32.97
CA ASP A 209 -17.44 22.69 33.88
C ASP A 209 -16.63 22.63 35.18
N VAL A 210 -15.32 22.95 35.14
CA VAL A 210 -14.49 23.05 36.35
C VAL A 210 -14.92 24.24 37.20
N THR A 211 -15.12 25.43 36.59
CA THR A 211 -15.53 26.62 37.33
C THR A 211 -16.92 26.49 37.95
N ASP A 212 -17.87 25.90 37.21
CA ASP A 212 -19.24 25.72 37.69
C ASP A 212 -19.31 24.69 38.84
N ASN A 213 -18.43 23.68 38.84
CA ASN A 213 -18.29 22.73 39.95
C ASN A 213 -17.64 23.37 41.19
N ASP A 214 -16.61 24.19 41.03
CA ASP A 214 -15.96 24.86 42.16
C ASP A 214 -16.88 25.88 42.86
N GLU A 215 -17.79 26.52 42.12
CA GLU A 215 -18.82 27.41 42.68
C GLU A 215 -19.97 26.66 43.37
N ALA A 216 -20.27 25.43 42.96
CA ALA A 216 -21.33 24.62 43.57
C ALA A 216 -20.96 24.02 44.94
N PHE A 217 -19.69 24.07 45.34
CA PHE A 217 -19.17 23.55 46.61
C PHE A 217 -18.78 24.63 47.64
N GLN A 218 -19.10 25.91 47.39
CA GLN A 218 -18.94 27.02 48.35
C GLN A 218 -20.27 27.41 49.00
#